data_AF-V4NIL1-F1
#
_entry.id   AF-V4NIL1-F1
#
_cell.length_a   1.000
_cell.length_b   1.000
_cell.length_c   1.000
_cell.angle_alpha   90.00
_cell.angle_beta   90.00
_cell.angle_gamma   90.00
#
_symmetry.space_group_name_H-M   'P 1'
#
loop_
_entity.id
_entity.type
_entity.pdbx_description
1 polymer ?
#
loop_
_entity_poly.entity_id
_entity_poly.type
_entity_poly.pdbx_seq_one_letter_code
_entity_poly.pdbx_strand_id
1 'polypeptide(L)'
;MKHFLKIFLISAVTATALPAAANAATGPATQALSACLVRSASADDQVTLVRWAFAIMARHPKVADMSAISASQYISINKAGGDLFTRLLTTDCTTETRTALQSDGEAAIQASFTALGQKALQGLLGDANVQSAIGDMLQYVDQRKLLGALTGLGG
;
A
#
# COMPACT_ATOMS: atom_id res chain seq x y z
N MET A 1 -66.38 -11.28 -9.21
CA MET A 1 -65.99 -11.94 -7.94
C MET A 1 -64.94 -11.09 -7.22
N LYS A 2 -65.16 -9.81 -6.90
CA LYS A 2 -65.90 -9.20 -5.77
C LYS A 2 -65.42 -9.43 -4.33
N HIS A 3 -64.39 -10.25 -4.00
CA HIS A 3 -64.00 -10.42 -2.58
C HIS A 3 -62.52 -10.51 -2.18
N PHE A 4 -61.54 -10.36 -3.08
CA PHE A 4 -60.12 -10.29 -2.65
C PHE A 4 -59.56 -8.86 -2.52
N LEU A 5 -60.44 -7.87 -2.69
CA LEU A 5 -60.18 -6.47 -2.37
C LEU A 5 -60.47 -6.25 -0.88
N LYS A 6 -59.49 -6.54 -0.02
CA LYS A 6 -59.25 -5.98 1.34
C LYS A 6 -58.42 -6.98 2.15
N ILE A 7 -57.43 -6.44 2.87
CA ILE A 7 -56.59 -7.10 3.89
C ILE A 7 -55.33 -7.73 3.33
N PHE A 8 -54.25 -6.96 3.32
CA PHE A 8 -53.02 -7.21 4.09
C PHE A 8 -52.13 -5.98 3.83
N LEU A 9 -52.34 -4.92 4.61
CA LEU A 9 -51.45 -4.57 5.72
C LEU A 9 -50.09 -4.08 5.21
N ILE A 10 -50.04 -2.76 5.01
CA ILE A 10 -48.95 -1.85 5.38
C ILE A 10 -47.74 -2.59 5.96
N SER A 11 -46.76 -2.93 5.12
CA SER A 11 -45.41 -3.19 5.58
C SER A 11 -44.63 -1.90 5.37
N ALA A 12 -44.58 -1.08 6.41
CA ALA A 12 -43.64 0.02 6.49
C ALA A 12 -42.25 -0.61 6.55
N VAL A 13 -41.57 -0.66 5.41
CA VAL A 13 -40.14 -0.99 5.35
C VAL A 13 -39.41 0.18 6.00
N THR A 14 -39.17 0.08 7.31
CA THR A 14 -38.20 0.91 8.01
C THR A 14 -36.84 0.59 7.40
N ALA A 15 -36.37 1.47 6.52
CA ALA A 15 -34.99 1.50 6.07
C ALA A 15 -34.11 1.76 7.30
N THR A 16 -33.70 0.70 7.98
CA THR A 16 -32.58 0.75 8.89
C THR A 16 -31.38 1.07 8.01
N ALA A 17 -30.95 2.33 8.03
CA ALA A 17 -29.66 2.72 7.50
C ALA A 17 -28.64 1.85 8.24
N LEU A 18 -28.12 0.82 7.56
CA LEU A 18 -26.92 0.15 8.03
C LEU A 18 -25.89 1.26 8.22
N PRO A 19 -25.26 1.41 9.40
CA PRO A 19 -24.10 2.27 9.50
C PRO A 19 -23.14 1.74 8.44
N ALA A 20 -22.87 2.57 7.43
CA ALA A 20 -21.78 2.32 6.52
C ALA A 20 -20.60 2.03 7.43
N ALA A 21 -20.09 0.79 7.39
CA ALA A 21 -18.81 0.50 7.98
C ALA A 21 -17.92 1.60 7.43
N ALA A 22 -17.45 2.49 8.30
CA ALA A 22 -16.37 3.37 7.93
C ALA A 22 -15.29 2.40 7.50
N ASN A 23 -15.12 2.25 6.19
CA ASN A 23 -13.83 1.90 5.65
C ASN A 23 -12.88 2.75 6.47
N ALA A 24 -11.76 2.20 6.92
CA ALA A 24 -10.64 3.00 7.37
C ALA A 24 -10.09 3.82 6.18
N ALA A 25 -10.97 4.59 5.54
CA ALA A 25 -10.72 5.72 4.69
C ALA A 25 -10.04 6.69 5.64
N THR A 26 -8.72 6.59 5.60
CA THR A 26 -7.80 7.60 6.07
C THR A 26 -8.45 8.96 5.94
N GLY A 27 -8.60 9.68 7.04
CA GLY A 27 -9.33 10.94 7.07
C GLY A 27 -8.75 11.93 6.05
N PRO A 28 -9.47 13.01 5.72
CA PRO A 28 -9.01 14.00 4.75
C PRO A 28 -7.60 14.54 5.05
N ALA A 29 -7.22 14.62 6.33
CA ALA A 29 -5.89 15.08 6.74
C ALA A 29 -4.79 14.05 6.43
N THR A 30 -5.03 12.76 6.65
CA THR A 30 -4.13 11.67 6.25
C THR A 30 -3.95 11.64 4.73
N GLN A 31 -5.01 11.86 3.96
CA GLN A 31 -4.92 11.93 2.50
C GLN A 31 -4.05 13.12 2.05
N ALA A 32 -4.20 14.28 2.68
CA ALA A 32 -3.36 15.45 2.42
C ALA A 32 -1.88 15.17 2.73
N LEU A 33 -1.57 14.54 3.87
CA LEU A 33 -0.21 14.14 4.20
C LEU A 33 0.35 13.15 3.17
N SER A 34 -0.43 12.13 2.81
CA SER A 34 -0.04 11.13 1.81
C SER A 34 0.30 11.79 0.46
N ALA A 35 -0.54 12.71 0.01
CA ALA A 35 -0.32 13.46 -1.22
C ALA A 35 0.91 14.38 -1.14
N CYS A 36 1.17 14.99 0.02
CA CYS A 36 2.38 15.77 0.24
C CYS A 36 3.63 14.90 0.16
N LEU A 37 3.69 13.78 0.90
CA LEU A 37 4.85 12.88 0.89
C LEU A 37 5.19 12.40 -0.51
N VAL A 38 4.19 11.96 -1.27
CA VAL A 38 4.36 11.48 -2.65
C VAL A 38 4.87 12.56 -3.59
N ARG A 39 4.44 13.82 -3.40
CA ARG A 39 4.85 14.96 -4.24
C ARG A 39 6.24 15.49 -3.86
N SER A 40 6.57 15.48 -2.58
CA SER A 40 7.82 16.05 -2.06
C SER A 40 9.00 15.09 -2.16
N ALA A 41 8.76 13.77 -2.24
CA ALA A 41 9.82 12.79 -2.43
C ALA A 41 10.36 12.79 -3.88
N SER A 42 11.66 13.04 -4.02
CA SER A 42 12.38 12.93 -5.29
C SER A 42 12.56 11.47 -5.75
N ALA A 43 13.10 11.27 -6.95
CA ALA A 43 13.47 9.94 -7.43
C ALA A 43 14.54 9.28 -6.53
N ASP A 44 15.54 10.05 -6.07
CA ASP A 44 16.58 9.55 -5.18
C ASP A 44 16.04 9.19 -3.79
N ASP A 45 15.03 9.93 -3.31
CA ASP A 45 14.34 9.59 -2.06
C ASP A 45 13.57 8.26 -2.19
N GLN A 46 12.93 8.02 -3.34
CA GLN A 46 12.25 6.74 -3.61
C GLN A 46 13.25 5.58 -3.64
N VAL A 47 14.43 5.77 -4.25
CA VAL A 47 15.52 4.78 -4.21
C VAL A 47 15.99 4.55 -2.77
N THR A 48 16.17 5.62 -2.00
CA THR A 48 16.54 5.53 -0.58
C THR A 48 15.53 4.69 0.21
N LEU A 49 14.23 4.95 0.01
CA LEU A 49 13.15 4.23 0.67
C LEU A 49 13.12 2.74 0.27
N VAL A 50 13.27 2.42 -1.02
CA VAL A 50 13.32 1.04 -1.51
C VAL A 50 14.52 0.29 -0.94
N ARG A 51 15.71 0.91 -0.93
CA ARG A 51 16.93 0.30 -0.35
C ARG A 51 16.75 0.02 1.14
N TRP A 52 16.15 0.95 1.87
CA TRP A 52 15.81 0.79 3.28
C TRP A 52 14.83 -0.37 3.50
N ALA A 53 13.74 -0.43 2.73
CA ALA A 53 12.77 -1.51 2.81
C ALA A 53 13.41 -2.88 2.51
N PHE A 54 14.21 -2.99 1.44
CA PHE A 54 14.95 -4.21 1.11
C PHE A 54 15.89 -4.64 2.24
N ALA A 55 16.66 -3.71 2.80
CA ALA A 55 17.61 -4.01 3.87
C ALA A 55 16.93 -4.51 5.15
N ILE A 56 15.72 -4.02 5.48
CA ILE A 56 14.95 -4.54 6.62
C ILE A 56 14.43 -5.95 6.31
N MET A 57 13.83 -6.17 5.13
CA MET A 57 13.30 -7.48 4.74
C MET A 57 14.39 -8.54 4.71
N ALA A 58 15.58 -8.19 4.23
CA ALA A 58 16.76 -9.05 4.18
C ALA A 58 17.28 -9.48 5.57
N ARG A 59 16.81 -8.89 6.67
CA ARG A 59 17.13 -9.36 8.04
C ARG A 59 16.23 -10.49 8.51
N HIS A 60 15.18 -10.82 7.78
CA HIS A 60 14.28 -11.91 8.16
C HIS A 60 15.02 -13.26 8.04
N PRO A 61 15.02 -14.13 9.09
CA PRO A 61 15.86 -15.33 9.13
C PRO A 61 15.69 -16.31 7.97
N LYS A 62 14.50 -16.33 7.34
CA LYS A 62 14.18 -17.24 6.22
C LYS A 62 14.64 -16.76 4.83
N VAL A 63 15.18 -15.55 4.73
CA VAL A 63 15.63 -14.97 3.44
C VAL A 63 16.98 -14.24 3.58
N ALA A 64 17.57 -14.25 4.76
CA ALA A 64 18.81 -13.52 5.04
C ALA A 64 20.00 -14.04 4.20
N ASP A 65 19.95 -15.32 3.81
CA ASP A 65 20.89 -15.98 2.90
C ASP A 65 20.85 -15.41 1.47
N MET A 66 19.77 -14.72 1.09
CA MET A 66 19.62 -14.09 -0.22
C MET A 66 20.36 -12.75 -0.35
N SER A 67 20.98 -12.23 0.72
CA SER A 67 21.66 -10.92 0.71
C SER A 67 22.99 -10.95 1.45
N ALA A 68 23.94 -10.11 1.02
CA ALA A 68 25.24 -9.93 1.68
C ALA A 68 25.40 -8.52 2.26
N ILE A 69 24.33 -7.94 2.83
CA ILE A 69 24.38 -6.59 3.41
C ILE A 69 25.24 -6.60 4.68
N SER A 70 26.38 -5.92 4.64
CA SER A 70 27.26 -5.79 5.81
C SER A 70 26.63 -4.92 6.91
N ALA A 71 27.14 -5.04 8.13
CA ALA A 71 26.68 -4.23 9.26
C ALA A 71 26.83 -2.71 9.02
N SER A 72 27.93 -2.27 8.40
CA SER A 72 28.16 -0.85 8.10
C SER A 72 27.21 -0.33 7.02
N GLN A 73 26.95 -1.12 5.97
CA GLN A 73 25.95 -0.79 4.96
C GLN A 73 24.55 -0.69 5.58
N TYR A 74 24.18 -1.63 6.44
CA TYR A 74 22.89 -1.63 7.13
C TYR A 74 22.70 -0.36 7.99
N ILE A 75 23.74 0.06 8.72
CA ILE A 75 23.71 1.31 9.50
C ILE A 75 23.54 2.52 8.58
N SER A 76 24.31 2.60 7.49
CA SER A 76 24.21 3.70 6.52
C SER A 76 22.83 3.78 5.87
N ILE A 77 22.23 2.64 5.53
CA ILE A 77 20.90 2.55 4.92
C ILE A 77 19.83 3.02 5.91
N ASN A 78 19.89 2.58 7.17
CA ASN A 78 18.94 3.03 8.20
C ASN A 78 19.07 4.52 8.49
N LYS A 79 20.30 5.06 8.53
CA LYS A 79 20.51 6.49 8.69
C LYS A 79 19.86 7.27 7.56
N ALA A 80 20.11 6.88 6.31
CA ALA A 80 19.51 7.54 5.15
C ALA A 80 17.96 7.48 5.18
N GLY A 81 17.38 6.33 5.54
CA GLY A 81 15.93 6.19 5.70
C GLY A 81 15.35 7.06 6.82
N GLY A 82 16.04 7.13 7.96
CA GLY A 82 15.66 8.00 9.08
C GLY A 82 15.75 9.48 8.73
N ASP A 83 16.86 9.91 8.11
CA ASP A 83 17.06 11.30 7.67
C ASP A 83 15.97 11.71 6.65
N LEU A 84 15.62 10.82 5.71
CA LEU A 84 14.51 11.03 4.77
C LEU A 84 13.16 11.19 5.49
N PHE A 85 12.85 10.27 6.40
CA PHE A 85 11.62 10.30 7.19
C PHE A 85 11.49 11.61 7.96
N THR A 86 12.57 12.03 8.63
CA THR A 86 12.62 13.29 9.37
C THR A 86 12.40 14.47 8.44
N ARG A 87 13.19 14.60 7.36
CA ARG A 87 13.06 15.73 6.41
C ARG A 87 11.64 15.86 5.87
N LEU A 88 11.04 14.76 5.44
CA LEU A 88 9.69 14.77 4.87
C LEU A 88 8.64 15.25 5.88
N LEU A 89 8.68 14.78 7.13
CA LEU A 89 7.68 15.13 8.13
C LEU A 89 7.91 16.48 8.81
N THR A 90 9.16 16.91 8.95
CA THR A 90 9.50 18.12 9.73
C THR A 90 9.80 19.33 8.87
N THR A 91 10.09 19.15 7.59
CA THR A 91 10.46 20.23 6.67
C THR A 91 9.51 20.29 5.48
N ASP A 92 9.34 19.17 4.75
CA ASP A 92 8.66 19.21 3.45
C ASP A 92 7.12 19.18 3.58
N CYS A 93 6.60 18.49 4.60
CA CYS A 93 5.16 18.24 4.82
C CYS A 93 4.70 18.54 6.25
N THR A 94 5.34 19.52 6.92
CA THR A 94 5.13 19.80 8.35
C THR A 94 3.69 20.18 8.69
N THR A 95 3.02 20.93 7.82
CA THR A 95 1.65 21.40 8.04
C THR A 95 0.67 20.24 7.96
N GLU A 96 0.80 19.41 6.93
CA GLU A 96 -0.02 18.21 6.74
C GLU A 96 0.25 17.19 7.84
N THR A 97 1.52 17.01 8.24
CA THR A 97 1.90 16.12 9.33
C THR A 97 1.21 16.52 10.63
N ARG A 98 1.27 17.81 11.00
CA ARG A 98 0.61 18.31 12.21
C ARG A 98 -0.90 18.13 12.14
N THR A 99 -1.50 18.50 11.01
CA THR A 99 -2.96 18.40 10.82
C THR A 99 -3.43 16.95 10.88
N ALA A 100 -2.70 16.03 10.24
CA ALA A 100 -3.03 14.61 10.22
C ALA A 100 -2.92 13.99 11.63
N LEU A 101 -1.87 14.32 12.38
CA LEU A 101 -1.73 13.87 13.76
C LEU A 101 -2.84 14.39 14.69
N GLN A 102 -3.26 15.65 14.51
CA GLN A 102 -4.31 16.27 15.32
C GLN A 102 -5.70 15.72 15.02
N SER A 103 -6.00 15.50 13.73
CA SER A 103 -7.35 15.11 13.29
C SER A 103 -7.54 13.60 13.24
N ASP A 104 -6.55 12.87 12.73
CA ASP A 104 -6.67 11.45 12.38
C ASP A 104 -5.77 10.54 13.25
N GLY A 105 -4.91 11.13 14.08
CA GLY A 105 -4.03 10.44 15.02
C GLY A 105 -2.76 9.85 14.42
N GLU A 106 -2.00 9.09 15.22
CA GLU A 106 -0.68 8.57 14.86
C GLU A 106 -0.71 7.59 13.67
N ALA A 107 -1.83 6.88 13.49
CA ALA A 107 -2.03 5.96 12.36
C ALA A 107 -1.94 6.68 11.00
N ALA A 108 -2.18 7.99 10.96
CA ALA A 108 -2.04 8.79 9.76
C ALA A 108 -0.62 8.73 9.17
N ILE A 109 0.41 8.72 10.02
CA ILE A 109 1.80 8.64 9.57
C ILE A 109 2.05 7.32 8.85
N GLN A 110 1.65 6.20 9.46
CA GLN A 110 1.81 4.88 8.85
C GLN A 110 1.08 4.78 7.49
N ALA A 111 -0.15 5.27 7.43
CA ALA A 111 -0.93 5.25 6.20
C ALA A 111 -0.30 6.12 5.10
N SER A 112 0.18 7.31 5.44
CA SER A 112 0.85 8.19 4.48
C SER A 112 2.18 7.64 3.98
N PHE A 113 2.97 7.00 4.86
CA PHE A 113 4.18 6.30 4.43
C PHE A 113 3.89 5.06 3.59
N THR A 114 2.75 4.40 3.81
CA THR A 114 2.31 3.30 2.93
C THR A 114 2.06 3.81 1.51
N ALA A 115 1.40 4.96 1.36
CA ALA A 115 1.20 5.59 0.05
C ALA A 115 2.53 5.98 -0.62
N LEU A 116 3.46 6.57 0.13
CA LEU A 116 4.81 6.87 -0.38
C LEU A 116 5.57 5.61 -0.80
N GLY A 117 5.51 4.55 0.00
CA GLY A 117 6.13 3.26 -0.31
C GLY A 117 5.55 2.62 -1.57
N GLN A 118 4.23 2.69 -1.77
CA GLN A 118 3.58 2.26 -3.00
C GLN A 118 4.10 3.03 -4.22
N LYS A 119 4.25 4.36 -4.12
CA LYS A 119 4.82 5.17 -5.20
C LYS A 119 6.26 4.77 -5.51
N ALA A 120 7.09 4.60 -4.47
CA ALA A 120 8.48 4.20 -4.64
C ALA A 120 8.62 2.81 -5.28
N LEU A 121 7.79 1.85 -4.86
CA LEU A 121 7.75 0.52 -5.45
C LEU A 121 7.25 0.54 -6.90
N GLN A 122 6.25 1.36 -7.23
CA GLN A 122 5.83 1.56 -8.62
C GLN A 122 6.98 2.08 -9.49
N GLY A 123 7.79 3.00 -8.96
CA GLY A 123 9.00 3.47 -9.62
C GLY A 123 10.00 2.35 -9.88
N LEU A 124 10.28 1.52 -8.87
CA LEU A 124 11.16 0.35 -9.00
C LEU A 124 10.64 -0.67 -10.02
N LEU A 125 9.35 -0.99 -9.97
CA LEU A 125 8.71 -1.91 -10.91
C LEU A 125 8.67 -1.34 -12.33
N GLY A 126 8.86 -0.04 -12.53
CA GLY A 126 9.02 0.58 -13.84
C GLY A 126 10.39 0.36 -14.48
N ASP A 127 11.38 -0.14 -13.75
CA ASP A 127 12.72 -0.42 -14.28
C ASP A 127 12.71 -1.62 -15.25
N ALA A 128 13.40 -1.48 -16.38
CA ALA A 128 13.41 -2.49 -17.43
C ALA A 128 14.00 -3.84 -16.97
N ASN A 129 15.00 -3.83 -16.08
CA ASN A 129 15.60 -5.06 -15.57
C ASN A 129 14.63 -5.77 -14.60
N VAL A 130 13.92 -4.99 -13.78
CA VAL A 130 12.91 -5.54 -12.85
C VAL A 130 11.73 -6.14 -13.63
N GLN A 131 11.25 -5.45 -14.67
CA GLN A 131 10.20 -5.99 -15.55
C GLN A 131 10.62 -7.28 -16.24
N SER A 132 11.86 -7.35 -16.74
CA SER A 132 12.41 -8.58 -17.31
C SER A 132 12.41 -9.71 -16.28
N ALA A 133 12.91 -9.44 -15.07
CA ALA A 133 13.00 -10.43 -14.00
C ALA A 133 11.62 -10.97 -13.55
N ILE A 134 10.57 -10.13 -13.58
CA ILE A 134 9.19 -10.59 -13.32
C ILE A 134 8.75 -11.62 -14.37
N GLY A 135 9.11 -11.39 -15.63
CA GLY A 135 8.82 -12.30 -16.74
C GLY A 135 9.53 -13.65 -16.63
N ASP A 136 10.72 -13.70 -16.01
CA ASP A 136 11.51 -14.93 -15.88
C ASP A 136 10.75 -16.03 -15.13
N MET A 137 9.83 -15.71 -14.22
CA MET A 137 9.02 -16.73 -13.54
C MET A 137 8.11 -17.48 -14.53
N LEU A 138 7.65 -16.82 -15.60
CA LEU A 138 6.69 -17.39 -16.54
C LEU A 138 7.23 -18.61 -17.29
N GLN A 139 8.56 -18.75 -17.41
CA GLN A 139 9.18 -19.92 -18.01
C GLN A 139 8.98 -21.21 -17.18
N TYR A 140 8.60 -21.06 -15.91
CA TYR A 140 8.35 -22.18 -14.99
C TYR A 140 6.86 -22.42 -14.71
N VAL A 141 5.96 -21.63 -15.31
CA VAL A 141 4.51 -21.80 -15.14
C VAL A 141 4.01 -22.88 -16.09
N ASP A 142 3.27 -23.87 -15.57
CA ASP A 142 2.58 -24.86 -16.41
C ASP A 142 1.40 -24.20 -17.14
N GLN A 143 1.69 -23.72 -18.34
CA GLN A 143 0.73 -23.03 -19.19
C GLN A 143 -0.44 -23.93 -19.57
N ARG A 144 -0.25 -25.25 -19.69
CA ARG A 144 -1.34 -26.17 -20.03
C ARG A 144 -2.31 -26.30 -18.88
N LYS A 145 -1.80 -26.48 -17.66
CA LYS A 145 -2.63 -26.54 -16.46
C LYS A 145 -3.34 -25.21 -16.20
N LEU A 146 -2.64 -24.09 -16.40
CA LEU A 146 -3.24 -22.76 -16.29
C LEU A 146 -4.35 -22.56 -17.33
N LEU A 147 -4.10 -22.87 -18.60
CA LEU A 147 -5.07 -22.74 -19.67
C LEU A 147 -6.28 -23.66 -19.44
N GLY A 148 -6.05 -24.90 -19.01
CA GLY A 148 -7.12 -25.83 -18.65
C GLY A 148 -8.00 -25.30 -17.51
N ALA A 149 -7.41 -24.68 -16.48
CA ALA A 149 -8.15 -24.07 -15.39
C ALA A 149 -8.95 -22.82 -15.81
N LEU A 150 -8.39 -22.00 -16.72
CA LEU A 150 -9.04 -20.76 -17.18
C LEU A 150 -10.13 -21.00 -18.24
N THR A 151 -10.01 -22.05 -19.04
CA THR A 151 -10.94 -22.37 -20.14
C THR A 151 -11.96 -23.45 -19.77
N GLY A 152 -11.80 -24.09 -18.59
CA GLY A 152 -12.65 -25.21 -18.16
C GLY A 152 -12.43 -26.50 -18.96
N LEU A 153 -11.40 -26.56 -19.81
CA LEU A 153 -11.06 -27.72 -20.65
C LEU A 153 -10.12 -28.72 -19.94
N GLY A 154 -9.78 -28.48 -18.67
CA GLY A 154 -8.89 -29.34 -17.89
C GLY A 154 -9.63 -30.49 -17.20
N GLY A 155 -9.86 -31.58 -17.93
CA GLY A 155 -10.13 -32.93 -17.41
C GLY A 155 -9.06 -33.90 -17.89
#